data_AF-A0A672JI46-F1
#
_entry.id   AF-A0A672JI46-F1
#
_cell.length_a   1.000
_cell.length_b   1.000
_cell.length_c   1.000
_cell.angle_alpha   90.00
_cell.angle_beta   90.00
_cell.angle_gamma   90.00
#
_symmetry.space_group_name_H-M   'P 1'
#
loop_
_entity.id
_entity.type
_entity.pdbx_description
1 polymer ?
#
loop_
_entity_poly.entity_id
_entity_poly.type
_entity_poly.pdbx_seq_one_letter_code
_entity_poly.pdbx_strand_id
1 'polypeptide(L)'
;TSTCLFSSQVQMSARKVRDQDINPCIEESDASQKCLDAYNYDKSMCSAFFLRYRNCRKYWHSVMVQRRRDGIRPEMPSAAERLEMLAALGGKPY
;
A
#
# COMPACT_ATOMS: atom_id res chain seq x y z
N THR A 1 -12.98 -40.95 9.97
CA THR A 1 -12.09 -40.93 8.80
C THR A 1 -11.69 -39.49 8.54
N SER A 2 -10.57 -39.10 9.14
CA SER A 2 -9.93 -37.80 8.93
C SER A 2 -9.48 -37.65 7.49
N THR A 3 -9.75 -36.49 6.89
CA THR A 3 -8.75 -35.51 6.40
C THR A 3 -9.35 -34.70 5.25
N CYS A 4 -9.77 -33.47 5.55
CA CYS A 4 -9.93 -32.43 4.53
C CYS A 4 -8.53 -32.04 4.07
N LEU A 5 -8.12 -32.50 2.89
CA LEU A 5 -6.88 -32.07 2.23
C LEU A 5 -7.12 -30.72 1.54
N PHE A 6 -7.02 -29.63 2.31
CA PHE A 6 -6.80 -28.30 1.75
C PHE A 6 -5.35 -28.20 1.30
N SER A 7 -5.10 -28.48 0.03
CA SER A 7 -3.78 -28.29 -0.61
C SER A 7 -3.52 -26.78 -0.76
N SER A 8 -3.02 -26.14 0.30
CA SER A 8 -2.55 -24.76 0.27
C SER A 8 -1.06 -24.74 -0.08
N GLN A 9 -0.74 -24.84 -1.36
CA GLN A 9 0.61 -24.56 -1.84
C GLN A 9 0.84 -23.04 -1.81
N VAL A 10 1.53 -22.66 -0.74
CA VAL A 10 1.97 -21.32 -0.37
C VAL A 10 2.83 -20.70 -1.49
N GLN A 11 2.31 -19.66 -2.13
CA GLN A 11 3.04 -18.77 -3.02
C GLN A 11 4.04 -17.90 -2.20
N MET A 12 5.23 -18.44 -1.91
CA MET A 12 6.26 -17.78 -1.08
C MET A 12 6.91 -16.53 -1.72
N SER A 13 6.60 -16.17 -2.96
CA SER A 13 7.19 -15.03 -3.69
C SER A 13 6.38 -13.72 -3.60
N ALA A 14 5.05 -13.79 -3.47
CA ALA A 14 4.19 -12.61 -3.36
C ALA A 14 4.25 -11.91 -1.98
N ARG A 15 4.85 -12.57 -0.98
CA ARG A 15 4.84 -12.13 0.42
C ARG A 15 5.64 -10.84 0.66
N LYS A 16 6.68 -10.59 -0.13
CA LYS A 16 7.53 -9.39 -0.02
C LYS A 16 6.92 -8.15 -0.66
N VAL A 17 5.98 -8.33 -1.60
CA VAL A 17 5.21 -7.26 -2.26
C VAL A 17 3.96 -6.89 -1.45
N ARG A 18 3.45 -7.82 -0.64
CA ARG A 18 2.31 -7.65 0.27
C ARG A 18 2.72 -7.32 1.70
N ASP A 19 3.98 -6.96 1.91
CA ASP A 19 4.44 -6.56 3.22
C ASP A 19 3.90 -5.16 3.52
N GLN A 20 2.86 -5.10 4.35
CA GLN A 20 2.28 -3.85 4.83
C GLN A 20 3.34 -2.97 5.48
N ASP A 21 4.45 -3.54 5.95
CA ASP A 21 5.57 -2.81 6.53
C ASP A 21 6.48 -2.13 5.50
N ILE A 22 6.49 -2.53 4.23
CA ILE A 22 7.41 -1.96 3.23
C ILE A 22 6.71 -1.01 2.26
N ASN A 23 5.46 -1.30 1.89
CA ASN A 23 4.73 -0.50 0.92
C ASN A 23 3.42 0.04 1.53
N PRO A 24 3.37 1.32 1.90
CA PRO A 24 2.20 1.89 2.54
C PRO A 24 1.05 2.22 1.56
N CYS A 25 1.23 1.94 0.26
CA CYS A 25 0.24 2.19 -0.80
C CYS A 25 -0.26 0.89 -1.46
N ILE A 26 -0.28 -0.23 -0.73
CA ILE A 26 -0.68 -1.53 -1.28
C ILE A 26 -2.15 -1.58 -1.67
N GLU A 27 -3.04 -0.97 -0.91
CA GLU A 27 -4.48 -1.02 -1.15
C GLU A 27 -4.84 -0.23 -2.41
N GLU A 28 -4.15 0.88 -2.67
CA GLU A 28 -4.33 1.73 -3.84
C GLU A 28 -3.74 1.05 -5.09
N SER A 29 -2.61 0.35 -4.92
CA SER A 29 -2.02 -0.47 -5.96
C SER A 29 -2.98 -1.61 -6.36
N ASP A 30 -3.51 -2.34 -5.37
CA ASP A 30 -4.47 -3.42 -5.59
C ASP A 30 -5.76 -2.92 -6.23
N ALA A 31 -6.28 -1.76 -5.79
CA ALA A 31 -7.44 -1.12 -6.41
C ALA A 31 -7.18 -0.73 -7.87
N SER A 32 -5.99 -0.21 -8.19
CA SER A 32 -5.62 0.11 -9.57
C SER A 32 -5.51 -1.15 -10.44
N GLN A 33 -4.97 -2.25 -9.91
CA GLN A 33 -4.89 -3.53 -10.62
C GLN A 33 -6.28 -4.11 -10.86
N LYS A 34 -7.15 -4.12 -9.85
CA LYS A 34 -8.55 -4.56 -9.99
C LYS A 34 -9.31 -3.77 -11.06
N CYS A 35 -9.07 -2.45 -11.12
CA CYS A 35 -9.66 -1.62 -12.16
C CYS A 35 -9.13 -2.01 -13.55
N LEU A 36 -7.82 -2.20 -13.71
CA LEU A 36 -7.25 -2.65 -14.98
C LEU A 36 -7.81 -4.01 -15.40
N ASP A 37 -7.95 -4.95 -14.47
CA ASP A 37 -8.52 -6.28 -14.76
C ASP A 37 -9.99 -6.20 -15.19
N ALA A 38 -10.78 -5.27 -14.64
CA ALA A 38 -12.18 -5.08 -14.98
C ALA A 38 -12.40 -4.38 -16.34
N TYR A 39 -11.48 -3.49 -16.74
CA TYR A 39 -11.62 -2.66 -17.94
C TYR A 39 -10.63 -3.02 -19.06
N ASN A 40 -10.17 -4.28 -19.13
CA ASN A 40 -9.24 -4.77 -20.15
C ASN A 40 -7.95 -3.92 -20.27
N TYR A 41 -7.39 -3.51 -19.13
CA TYR A 41 -6.18 -2.67 -19.02
C TYR A 41 -6.34 -1.25 -19.60
N ASP A 42 -7.57 -0.76 -19.75
CA ASP A 42 -7.81 0.62 -20.15
C ASP A 42 -7.45 1.61 -19.02
N LYS A 43 -6.27 2.19 -19.14
CA LYS A 43 -5.70 3.13 -18.15
C LYS A 43 -6.51 4.41 -18.02
N SER A 44 -7.30 4.77 -19.04
CA SER A 44 -8.08 6.01 -19.05
C SER A 44 -9.17 5.98 -17.97
N MET A 45 -9.86 4.85 -17.85
CA MET A 45 -10.93 4.61 -16.87
C MET A 45 -10.40 4.52 -15.44
N CYS A 46 -9.16 4.05 -15.27
CA CYS A 46 -8.54 3.86 -13.96
C CYS A 46 -7.67 5.04 -13.48
N SER A 47 -7.71 6.17 -14.19
CA SER A 47 -6.91 7.38 -13.88
C SER A 47 -7.07 7.87 -12.44
N ALA A 48 -8.28 7.77 -11.87
CA ALA A 48 -8.53 8.11 -10.46
C ALA A 48 -7.71 7.24 -9.48
N PHE A 49 -7.64 5.92 -9.70
CA PHE A 49 -6.86 5.02 -8.84
C PHE A 49 -5.37 5.30 -8.94
N PHE A 50 -4.87 5.59 -10.14
CA PHE A 50 -3.47 6.01 -10.32
C PHE A 50 -3.17 7.33 -9.61
N LEU A 51 -4.12 8.27 -9.60
CA LEU A 51 -3.96 9.53 -8.88
C LEU A 51 -3.85 9.27 -7.37
N ARG A 52 -4.71 8.41 -6.80
CA ARG A 52 -4.62 8.02 -5.38
C ARG A 52 -3.28 7.39 -5.04
N TYR A 53 -2.81 6.46 -5.87
CA TYR A 53 -1.50 5.84 -5.69
C TYR A 53 -0.34 6.86 -5.73
N ARG A 54 -0.37 7.80 -6.68
CA ARG A 54 0.63 8.88 -6.77
C ARG A 54 0.59 9.79 -5.55
N ASN A 55 -0.61 10.15 -5.08
CA ASN A 55 -0.80 10.98 -3.90
C ASN A 55 -0.30 10.28 -2.63
N CYS A 56 -0.58 8.98 -2.47
CA CYS A 56 -0.06 8.17 -1.39
C CYS A 56 1.47 8.20 -1.35
N ARG A 57 2.15 7.94 -2.49
CA ARG A 57 3.63 8.01 -2.54
C ARG A 57 4.15 9.40 -2.22
N LYS A 58 3.50 10.46 -2.71
CA LYS A 58 3.90 11.85 -2.47
C LYS A 58 3.78 12.21 -0.99
N TYR A 59 2.71 11.76 -0.32
CA TYR A 59 2.50 11.97 1.10
C TYR A 59 3.61 11.31 1.93
N TRP A 60 3.85 10.01 1.74
CA TRP A 60 4.91 9.30 2.48
C TRP A 60 6.30 9.83 2.18
N HIS A 61 6.55 10.28 0.95
CA HIS A 61 7.80 10.96 0.62
C HIS A 61 7.96 12.27 1.40
N SER A 62 6.90 13.05 1.55
CA SER A 62 6.95 14.27 2.36
C SER A 62 7.23 13.98 3.84
N VAL A 63 6.65 12.92 4.40
CA VAL A 63 6.90 12.46 5.77
C VAL A 63 8.35 12.03 5.95
N MET A 64 8.90 11.26 5.00
CA MET A 64 10.32 10.87 5.03
C MET A 64 11.25 12.08 4.98
N VAL A 65 10.94 13.08 4.14
CA VAL A 65 11.73 14.32 4.04
C VAL A 65 11.67 15.11 5.34
N GLN A 66 10.50 15.20 5.99
CA GLN A 66 10.38 15.85 7.30
C GLN A 66 11.19 15.10 8.36
N ARG A 67 11.02 13.78 8.49
CA ARG A 67 11.79 12.96 9.43
C ARG A 67 13.30 13.07 9.23
N ARG A 68 13.74 13.16 7.98
CA ARG A 68 15.16 13.40 7.65
C ARG A 68 15.64 14.77 8.11
N ARG A 69 14.82 15.82 7.98
CA ARG A 69 15.14 17.17 8.48
C ARG A 69 15.21 17.21 10.00
N ASP A 70 14.34 16.46 10.66
CA ASP A 70 14.28 16.35 12.11
C ASP A 70 15.37 15.42 12.68
N GLY A 71 16.14 14.75 11.83
CA GLY A 71 17.19 13.79 12.24
C GLY A 71 16.65 12.48 12.80
N ILE A 72 15.38 12.16 12.57
CA ILE A 72 14.71 10.98 13.10
C ILE A 72 15.03 9.76 12.23
N ARG A 73 15.55 8.71 12.85
CA ARG A 73 15.80 7.40 12.21
C ARG A 73 15.01 6.30 12.93
N PRO A 74 14.37 5.37 12.21
CA PRO A 74 14.34 5.23 10.74
C PRO A 74 13.52 6.31 10.02
N GLU A 75 13.96 6.69 8.81
CA GLU A 75 13.27 7.70 7.98
C GLU A 75 11.86 7.24 7.57
N MET A 76 11.69 5.93 7.37
CA MET A 76 10.39 5.34 7.07
C MET A 76 9.65 5.04 8.38
N PRO A 77 8.40 5.52 8.53
CA PRO A 77 7.57 5.19 9.69
C PRO A 77 7.27 3.69 9.75
N SER A 78 7.20 3.13 10.95
CA SER A 78 6.71 1.78 11.22
C SER A 78 5.20 1.67 10.92
N ALA A 79 4.67 0.47 10.66
CA ALA A 79 3.23 0.32 10.37
C ALA A 79 2.31 0.92 11.45
N ALA A 80 2.70 0.83 12.72
CA ALA A 80 1.93 1.42 13.83
C ALA A 80 1.86 2.95 13.73
N GLU A 81 3.00 3.61 13.53
CA GLU A 81 3.04 5.07 13.35
C GLU A 81 2.27 5.50 12.10
N ARG A 82 2.29 4.70 11.03
CA ARG A 82 1.51 5.01 9.83
C ARG A 82 0.02 5.00 10.11
N LEU A 83 -0.44 4.03 10.88
CA LEU A 83 -1.85 3.91 11.23
C LEU A 83 -2.29 5.10 12.10
N GLU A 84 -1.43 5.53 13.02
CA GLU A 84 -1.66 6.73 13.84
C GLU A 84 -1.68 8.01 12.98
N MET A 85 -0.74 8.19 12.06
CA MET A 85 -0.72 9.34 11.15
C MET A 85 -1.96 9.39 10.26
N LEU A 86 -2.45 8.24 9.78
CA LEU A 86 -3.69 8.16 8.99
C LEU A 86 -4.93 8.43 9.85
N ALA A 87 -4.95 7.94 11.09
CA ALA A 87 -6.02 8.22 12.04
C ALA A 87 -6.09 9.71 12.40
N ALA A 88 -4.94 10.36 12.62
CA ALA A 88 -4.84 11.78 12.92
C ALA A 88 -5.38 12.68 11.78
N LEU A 89 -5.27 12.22 10.54
CA LEU A 89 -5.82 12.92 9.37
C LEU A 89 -7.32 12.69 9.16
N GLY A 90 -7.96 11.83 9.96
CA GLY A 90 -9.38 11.47 9.80
C GLY A 90 -9.65 10.61 8.56
N GLY A 91 -8.61 9.99 7.99
CA GLY A 91 -8.72 9.18 6.79
C GLY A 91 -7.45 9.17 5.95
N LYS A 92 -7.51 8.51 4.79
CA LYS A 92 -6.43 8.54 3.81
C LYS A 92 -6.49 9.88 3.07
N PRO A 93 -5.42 10.70 3.08
CA PRO A 93 -5.40 12.00 2.42
C PRO A 93 -5.34 11.89 0.88
N TYR A 94 -5.68 10.72 0.31
CA TYR A 94 -5.56 10.36 -1.10
C TYR A 94 -6.71 9.47 -1.55
#